data_AF-A0A5D2RG05-F1
#
_entry.id   AF-A0A5D2RG05-F1
#
_cell.length_a   1.000
_cell.length_b   1.000
_cell.length_c   1.000
_cell.angle_alpha   90.00
_cell.angle_beta   90.00
_cell.angle_gamma   90.00
#
_symmetry.space_group_name_H-M   'P 1'
#
loop_
_entity.id
_entity.type
_entity.pdbx_description
1 polymer ?
#
loop_
_entity_poly.entity_id
_entity_poly.type
_entity_poly.pdbx_seq_one_letter_code
_entity_poly.pdbx_strand_id
1 'polypeptide(L)'
;MAILKLFVSFLMFMVYFTSMMADMQIHIDSSITYQNSPFYNDINSAGPMFKYVEGGESVAKSNAKSKCCNNHPELGKCIPREDDNPDKDGKCLNYCIVDCERGGVCKLLSDGYHECHCAC
;
A
#
# COMPACT_ATOMS: atom_id res chain seq x y z
N MET A 1 -2.67 39.64 -36.15
CA MET A 1 -3.70 38.58 -36.23
C MET A 1 -3.23 37.21 -35.73
N ALA A 2 -1.96 36.83 -35.90
CA ALA A 2 -1.43 35.55 -35.38
C ALA A 2 -1.40 35.48 -33.83
N ILE A 3 -1.00 36.57 -33.16
CA ILE A 3 -0.97 36.67 -31.69
C ILE A 3 -2.37 36.50 -31.09
N LEU A 4 -3.40 37.07 -31.72
CA LEU A 4 -4.79 36.92 -31.28
C LEU A 4 -5.27 35.47 -31.40
N LYS A 5 -4.87 34.73 -32.45
CA LYS A 5 -5.19 33.30 -32.60
C LYS A 5 -4.50 32.43 -31.55
N LEU A 6 -3.23 32.73 -31.25
CA LEU A 6 -2.48 32.03 -30.19
C LEU A 6 -3.09 32.29 -28.82
N PHE A 7 -3.49 33.53 -28.55
CA PHE A 7 -4.17 33.90 -27.31
C PHE A 7 -5.50 33.15 -27.14
N VAL A 8 -6.33 33.09 -28.19
CA VAL A 8 -7.60 32.35 -28.15
C VAL A 8 -7.37 30.84 -27.99
N SER A 9 -6.39 30.26 -28.68
CA SER A 9 -6.04 28.84 -28.54
C SER A 9 -5.57 28.50 -27.13
N PHE A 10 -4.70 29.35 -26.55
CA PHE A 10 -4.23 29.19 -25.18
C PHE A 10 -5.36 29.34 -24.16
N LEU A 11 -6.28 30.30 -24.38
CA LEU A 11 -7.46 30.47 -23.54
C LEU A 11 -8.32 29.20 -23.54
N MET A 12 -8.56 28.61 -24.71
CA MET A 12 -9.31 27.34 -24.83
C MET A 12 -8.63 26.17 -24.15
N PHE A 13 -7.30 26.05 -24.27
CA PHE A 13 -6.53 25.03 -23.57
C PHE A 13 -6.64 25.17 -22.05
N MET A 14 -6.56 26.40 -21.53
CA MET A 14 -6.70 26.67 -20.10
C MET A 14 -8.11 26.36 -19.60
N VAL A 15 -9.16 26.73 -20.35
CA VAL A 15 -10.54 26.36 -20.01
C VAL A 15 -10.71 24.84 -20.00
N TYR A 16 -10.22 24.14 -21.03
CA TYR A 16 -10.28 22.68 -21.11
C TYR A 16 -9.55 22.01 -19.94
N PHE A 17 -8.34 22.47 -19.61
CA PHE A 17 -7.57 21.95 -18.48
C PHE A 17 -8.28 22.18 -17.15
N THR A 18 -8.86 23.37 -16.92
CA THR A 18 -9.65 23.63 -15.71
C THR A 18 -10.90 22.75 -15.62
N SER A 19 -11.53 22.41 -16.75
CA SER A 19 -12.68 21.52 -16.78
C SER A 19 -12.31 20.06 -16.46
N MET A 20 -11.15 19.59 -16.93
CA MET A 20 -10.64 18.25 -16.63
C MET A 20 -10.23 18.10 -15.16
N MET A 21 -9.65 19.15 -14.56
CA MET A 21 -9.27 19.15 -13.15
C MET A 21 -10.47 19.32 -12.20
N ALA A 22 -11.60 19.84 -12.69
CA ALA A 22 -12.83 19.98 -11.89
C ALA A 22 -13.60 18.65 -11.73
N ASP A 23 -13.40 17.68 -12.64
CA ASP A 23 -13.99 16.33 -12.53
C ASP A 23 -13.15 15.39 -11.64
N MET A 24 -11.87 15.72 -11.42
CA MET A 24 -11.03 15.10 -10.38
C MET A 24 -11.26 15.75 -9.02
N GLN A 25 -12.53 15.98 -8.65
CA GLN A 25 -12.91 16.12 -7.26
C GLN A 25 -12.93 14.72 -6.65
N ILE A 26 -11.75 14.29 -6.20
CA ILE A 26 -11.66 13.26 -5.17
C ILE A 26 -12.54 13.77 -4.02
N HIS A 27 -13.62 13.04 -3.76
CA HIS A 27 -14.62 13.33 -2.74
C HIS A 27 -13.99 13.12 -1.35
N ILE A 28 -13.10 14.01 -0.95
CA ILE A 28 -12.55 14.09 0.41
C ILE A 28 -13.09 15.38 1.01
N ASP A 29 -14.34 15.36 1.42
CA ASP A 29 -14.66 15.89 2.75
C ASP A 29 -16.02 15.36 3.22
N SER A 30 -15.98 14.39 4.15
CA SER A 30 -16.82 14.40 5.35
C SER A 30 -16.48 13.19 6.23
N SER A 31 -15.83 13.52 7.34
CA SER A 31 -15.76 12.78 8.61
C SER A 31 -15.53 11.26 8.55
N ILE A 32 -14.27 10.85 8.71
CA ILE A 32 -14.01 9.76 9.65
C ILE A 32 -13.17 10.35 10.76
N THR A 33 -13.89 10.95 11.71
CA THR A 33 -13.52 10.88 13.12
C THR A 33 -12.82 9.54 13.38
N TYR A 34 -11.54 9.64 13.72
CA TYR A 34 -10.87 8.84 14.74
C TYR A 34 -11.87 7.98 15.54
N GLN A 35 -12.19 6.74 15.09
CA GLN A 35 -12.59 5.63 15.99
C GLN A 35 -12.93 4.27 15.36
N ASN A 36 -13.31 4.12 14.08
CA ASN A 36 -13.78 2.80 13.59
C ASN A 36 -13.19 2.42 12.22
N SER A 37 -11.97 1.87 12.21
CA SER A 37 -11.47 1.08 11.07
C SER A 37 -11.90 -0.38 11.28
N PRO A 38 -12.67 -1.01 10.36
CA PRO A 38 -13.14 -2.36 10.56
C PRO A 38 -12.06 -3.33 10.09
N PHE A 39 -10.98 -3.51 10.85
CA PHE A 39 -10.28 -4.81 10.90
C PHE A 39 -9.31 -4.96 12.07
N TYR A 40 -9.48 -4.19 13.13
CA TYR A 40 -9.21 -4.69 14.47
C TYR A 40 -10.24 -4.02 15.38
N ASN A 41 -11.24 -4.79 15.80
CA ASN A 41 -11.48 -5.06 17.20
C ASN A 41 -12.50 -6.21 17.35
N ASP A 42 -12.16 -7.06 18.31
CA ASP A 42 -13.04 -7.93 19.08
C ASP A 42 -13.27 -9.40 18.67
N ILE A 43 -12.42 -10.24 19.27
CA ILE A 43 -12.76 -11.36 20.17
C ILE A 43 -14.18 -11.94 20.03
N ASN A 44 -14.22 -13.23 19.68
CA ASN A 44 -15.32 -14.17 19.91
C ASN A 44 -16.64 -13.87 19.18
N SER A 45 -16.82 -14.37 17.96
CA SER A 45 -18.10 -14.99 17.55
C SER A 45 -18.01 -15.67 16.18
N ALA A 46 -18.45 -16.94 16.19
CA ALA A 46 -18.87 -17.81 15.09
C ALA A 46 -18.72 -17.26 13.65
N GLY A 47 -17.75 -17.80 12.90
CA GLY A 47 -17.65 -17.59 11.46
C GLY A 47 -18.65 -18.47 10.67
N PRO A 48 -19.15 -18.00 9.51
CA PRO A 48 -19.76 -18.86 8.52
C PRO A 48 -18.76 -19.17 7.38
N MET A 49 -18.30 -20.42 7.38
CA MET A 49 -18.42 -21.37 6.27
C MET A 49 -18.21 -20.84 4.84
N PHE A 50 -17.01 -21.07 4.28
CA PHE A 50 -16.85 -21.46 2.87
C PHE A 50 -15.98 -22.74 2.77
N LYS A 51 -16.70 -23.85 2.67
CA LYS A 51 -16.35 -25.19 2.14
C LYS A 51 -16.25 -25.08 0.59
N TYR A 52 -15.46 -25.80 -0.22
CA TYR A 52 -14.55 -26.96 -0.15
C TYR A 52 -13.73 -27.00 -1.46
N VAL A 53 -12.49 -27.49 -1.42
CA VAL A 53 -12.06 -28.59 -2.32
C VAL A 53 -11.26 -29.58 -1.46
N GLU A 54 -11.79 -30.78 -1.31
CA GLU A 54 -11.09 -31.95 -0.76
C GLU A 54 -10.04 -32.43 -1.76
N GLY A 55 -8.80 -32.52 -1.30
CA GLY A 55 -7.69 -33.06 -2.07
C GLY A 55 -6.44 -32.97 -1.23
N GLY A 56 -6.12 -34.06 -0.53
CA GLY A 56 -5.08 -34.12 0.48
C GLY A 56 -3.70 -33.79 -0.03
N GLU A 57 -3.08 -32.81 0.62
CA GLU A 57 -1.71 -32.90 1.11
C GLU A 57 -1.62 -31.84 2.21
N SER A 58 -1.28 -32.22 3.43
CA SER A 58 -0.87 -31.24 4.44
C SER A 58 0.48 -30.68 3.98
N VAL A 59 0.45 -29.76 3.00
CA VAL A 59 1.58 -28.90 2.75
C VAL A 59 1.73 -28.12 4.04
N ALA A 60 2.74 -28.50 4.82
CA ALA A 60 3.11 -27.84 6.05
C ALA A 60 3.04 -26.35 5.77
N LYS A 61 2.15 -25.64 6.48
CA LYS A 61 2.12 -24.19 6.50
C LYS A 61 3.56 -23.79 6.80
N SER A 62 4.28 -23.34 5.77
CA SER A 62 5.64 -22.85 5.91
C SER A 62 5.60 -21.79 7.00
N ASN A 63 6.70 -21.57 7.69
CA ASN A 63 6.79 -20.64 8.82
C ASN A 63 6.55 -19.15 8.41
N ALA A 64 5.54 -18.82 7.60
CA ALA A 64 5.07 -17.47 7.32
C ALA A 64 4.84 -16.66 8.61
N LYS A 65 4.49 -17.34 9.72
CA LYS A 65 4.37 -16.71 11.05
C LYS A 65 5.71 -16.20 11.62
N SER A 66 6.87 -16.72 11.17
CA SER A 66 8.19 -16.21 11.57
C SER A 66 8.70 -15.09 10.67
N LYS A 67 8.10 -14.87 9.49
CA LYS A 67 8.49 -13.81 8.55
C LYS A 67 7.68 -12.53 8.79
N CYS A 68 6.35 -12.63 8.83
CA CYS A 68 5.52 -11.46 9.08
C CYS A 68 5.71 -10.94 10.50
N CYS A 69 5.50 -9.64 10.70
CA CYS A 69 5.71 -8.94 11.97
C CYS A 69 7.16 -8.90 12.48
N ASN A 70 8.15 -9.14 11.63
CA ASN A 70 9.56 -9.19 12.03
C ASN A 70 10.43 -8.26 11.17
N ASN A 71 11.54 -7.82 11.76
CA ASN A 71 12.62 -7.17 11.02
C ASN A 71 13.48 -8.23 10.32
N HIS A 72 14.04 -7.87 9.17
CA HIS A 72 14.84 -8.75 8.34
C HIS A 72 16.23 -8.14 8.07
N PRO A 73 17.16 -8.19 9.05
CA PRO A 73 18.52 -7.67 8.90
C PRO A 73 19.31 -8.35 7.78
N GLU A 74 18.93 -9.59 7.41
CA GLU A 74 19.55 -10.36 6.33
C GLU A 74 19.40 -9.69 4.95
N LEU A 75 18.43 -8.79 4.78
CA LEU A 75 18.25 -7.99 3.57
C LEU A 75 19.14 -6.74 3.54
N GLY A 76 19.86 -6.47 4.62
CA GLY A 76 20.66 -5.26 4.82
C GLY A 76 19.80 -4.01 4.99
N LYS A 77 20.47 -2.84 4.99
CA LYS A 77 19.82 -1.54 5.13
C LYS A 77 18.86 -1.28 3.97
N CYS A 78 17.84 -0.46 4.23
CA CYS A 78 16.88 -0.04 3.22
C CYS A 78 16.79 1.48 3.11
N ILE A 79 16.28 1.96 1.97
CA ILE A 79 16.01 3.36 1.67
C ILE A 79 14.49 3.60 1.72
N PRO A 80 14.01 4.50 2.59
CA PRO A 80 12.59 4.83 2.66
C PRO A 80 12.06 5.39 1.33
N ARG A 81 10.85 4.99 0.94
CA ARG A 81 10.13 5.33 -0.30
C ARG A 81 10.71 4.74 -1.60
N GLU A 82 11.77 3.95 -1.48
CA GLU A 82 12.36 3.21 -2.59
C GLU A 82 12.20 1.72 -2.34
N ASP A 83 12.73 1.21 -1.23
CA ASP A 83 12.69 -0.21 -0.90
C ASP A 83 11.33 -0.69 -0.37
N ASP A 84 10.44 0.21 0.03
CA ASP A 84 9.06 -0.09 0.45
C ASP A 84 8.00 0.41 -0.54
N ASN A 85 8.41 0.75 -1.76
CA ASN A 85 7.53 1.31 -2.77
C ASN A 85 6.97 0.23 -3.71
N PRO A 86 5.63 0.09 -3.83
CA PRO A 86 4.99 -0.87 -4.74
C PRO A 86 5.19 -0.58 -6.22
N ASP A 87 5.43 0.68 -6.59
CA ASP A 87 5.58 1.08 -7.98
C ASP A 87 7.02 0.93 -8.48
N LYS A 88 7.96 0.62 -7.58
CA LYS A 88 9.40 0.57 -7.87
C LYS A 88 10.06 -0.77 -7.56
N ASP A 89 9.27 -1.83 -7.43
CA ASP A 89 9.76 -3.15 -7.05
C ASP A 89 10.60 -3.12 -5.76
N GLY A 90 10.15 -2.34 -4.78
CA GLY A 90 10.90 -2.10 -3.54
C GLY A 90 11.27 -3.42 -2.84
N LYS A 91 12.55 -3.57 -2.48
CA LYS A 91 13.10 -4.79 -1.88
C LYS A 91 12.31 -5.30 -0.68
N CYS A 92 11.98 -4.42 0.26
CA CYS A 92 11.24 -4.77 1.47
C CYS A 92 9.82 -5.21 1.14
N LEU A 93 9.16 -4.50 0.22
CA LEU A 93 7.82 -4.86 -0.20
C LEU A 93 7.81 -6.23 -0.89
N ASN A 94 8.67 -6.40 -1.90
CA ASN A 94 8.75 -7.60 -2.73
C ASN A 94 9.16 -8.83 -1.92
N TYR A 95 10.08 -8.68 -0.97
CA TYR A 95 10.43 -9.78 -0.08
C TYR A 95 9.22 -10.22 0.76
N CYS A 96 8.50 -9.27 1.35
CA CYS A 96 7.46 -9.58 2.32
C CYS A 96 6.13 -10.00 1.70
N ILE A 97 5.74 -9.44 0.55
CA ILE A 97 4.40 -9.63 -0.04
C ILE A 97 4.10 -11.09 -0.42
N VAL A 98 5.14 -11.90 -0.62
CA VAL A 98 5.02 -13.33 -0.92
C VAL A 98 4.37 -14.11 0.21
N ASP A 99 4.66 -13.75 1.46
CA ASP A 99 4.23 -14.50 2.65
C ASP A 99 3.36 -13.66 3.61
N CYS A 100 3.36 -12.33 3.45
CA CYS A 100 2.68 -11.36 4.30
C CYS A 100 1.77 -10.48 3.43
N GLU A 101 0.45 -10.57 3.62
CA GLU A 101 -0.56 -9.87 2.79
C GLU A 101 -0.35 -8.36 2.70
N ARG A 102 0.22 -7.74 3.74
CA ARG A 102 0.49 -6.30 3.80
C ARG A 102 1.87 -5.89 3.26
N GLY A 103 2.70 -6.85 2.85
CA GLY A 103 4.05 -6.59 2.36
C GLY A 103 5.00 -6.11 3.46
N GLY A 104 5.96 -5.27 3.08
CA GLY A 104 7.05 -4.84 3.95
C GLY A 104 7.38 -3.36 3.80
N VAL A 105 7.88 -2.77 4.89
CA VAL A 105 8.21 -1.35 5.01
C VAL A 105 9.67 -1.14 5.36
N CYS A 106 10.22 0.02 5.02
CA CYS A 106 11.57 0.41 5.42
C CYS A 106 11.53 1.14 6.78
N LYS A 107 11.75 0.40 7.87
CA LYS A 107 11.53 0.86 9.24
C LYS A 107 12.80 1.44 9.86
N LEU A 108 12.72 2.65 10.43
CA LEU A 108 13.79 3.22 11.26
C LEU A 108 13.87 2.50 12.61
N LEU A 109 15.06 2.04 12.97
CA LEU A 109 15.35 1.41 14.25
C LEU A 109 15.96 2.41 15.24
N SER A 110 15.97 2.02 16.52
CA SER A 110 16.41 2.88 17.63
C SER A 110 17.89 3.29 17.57
N ASP A 111 18.70 2.53 16.85
CA ASP A 111 20.12 2.76 16.58
C ASP A 111 20.37 3.63 15.33
N GLY A 112 19.30 4.13 14.71
CA GLY A 112 19.38 5.16 13.68
C GLY A 112 19.60 4.65 12.25
N TYR A 113 19.53 3.34 12.01
CA TYR A 113 19.49 2.81 10.64
C TYR A 113 18.13 2.19 10.31
N HIS A 114 17.91 1.98 9.02
CA HIS A 114 16.67 1.42 8.52
C HIS A 114 16.84 -0.06 8.14
N GLU A 115 15.84 -0.88 8.48
CA GLU A 115 15.73 -2.26 8.06
C GLU A 115 14.36 -2.55 7.45
N CYS A 116 14.31 -3.56 6.59
CA CYS A 116 13.05 -4.08 6.11
C CYS A 116 12.29 -4.73 7.26
N HIS A 117 11.02 -4.36 7.43
CA HIS A 117 10.10 -4.95 8.39
C HIS A 117 8.89 -5.48 7.63
N CYS A 118 8.62 -6.78 7.70
CA CYS A 118 7.40 -7.34 7.14
C CYS A 118 6.22 -7.01 8.05
N ALA A 119 5.19 -6.39 7.49
CA ALA A 119 4.03 -5.95 8.25
C ALA A 119 3.20 -7.15 8.76
N CYS A 120 2.61 -6.97 9.93
CA CYS A 120 1.35 -7.61 10.30
C CYS A 120 0.24 -6.87 9.56
#